data_AF-A0A352M4P9-F1
#
_entry.id   AF-A0A352M4P9-F1
#
_cell.length_a   1.000
_cell.length_b   1.000
_cell.length_c   1.000
_cell.angle_alpha   90.00
_cell.angle_beta   90.00
_cell.angle_gamma   90.00
#
_symmetry.space_group_name_H-M   'P 1'
#
loop_
_entity.id
_entity.type
_entity.pdbx_description
1 polymer ?
#
loop_
_entity_poly.entity_id
_entity_poly.type
_entity_poly.pdbx_seq_one_letter_code
_entity_poly.pdbx_strand_id
1 'polypeptide(L)' 'MNIVNNIDTSRFKEIYPFESHFLKIENFRSVPGGGLDYHYVDEGAGETVVMLHGNPTWSFYYRNLITALKDA' A
#
# COMPACT_ATOMS: atom_id res chain seq x y z
N MET A 1 19.41 7.91 1.98
CA MET A 1 18.27 7.18 2.56
C MET A 1 18.21 5.85 1.85
N ASN A 2 18.43 4.73 2.55
CA ASN A 2 18.34 3.41 1.94
C ASN A 2 16.86 3.02 1.87
N ILE A 3 16.34 2.78 0.68
CA ILE A 3 14.96 2.31 0.50
C ILE A 3 14.97 0.79 0.69
N VAL A 4 14.20 0.32 1.67
CA VAL A 4 14.03 -1.11 1.95
C VAL A 4 12.67 -1.51 1.38
N ASN A 5 12.68 -2.22 0.24
CA ASN A 5 11.45 -2.69 -0.43
C ASN A 5 10.99 -4.08 0.05
N ASN A 6 11.63 -4.63 1.09
CA ASN A 6 11.27 -5.92 1.67
C ASN A 6 10.52 -5.72 2.98
N ILE A 7 9.19 -5.57 2.90
CA ILE A 7 8.32 -5.45 4.07
C ILE A 7 8.00 -6.86 4.59
N ASP A 8 8.48 -7.19 5.80
CA ASP A 8 8.09 -8.42 6.46
C ASP A 8 6.66 -8.34 6.98
N THR A 9 5.77 -9.07 6.32
CA THR A 9 4.35 -9.17 6.69
C THR A 9 4.01 -10.47 7.42
N SER A 10 5.00 -11.33 7.71
CA SER A 10 4.79 -12.68 8.25
C SER A 10 3.89 -12.71 9.49
N ARG A 11 4.06 -11.72 10.38
CA ARG A 11 3.30 -11.61 11.64
C ARG A 11 1.81 -11.34 11.48
N PHE A 12 1.37 -10.88 10.31
CA PHE A 12 -0.01 -10.47 10.07
C PHE A 12 -0.51 -10.87 8.67
N LYS A 13 0.21 -11.72 7.95
CA LYS A 13 -0.14 -12.13 6.57
C LYS A 13 -1.51 -12.80 6.50
N GLU A 14 -1.89 -13.55 7.53
CA GLU A 14 -3.20 -14.21 7.62
C GLU A 14 -4.37 -13.22 7.59
N ILE A 15 -4.19 -12.04 8.19
CA ILE A 15 -5.23 -11.00 8.28
C ILE A 15 -5.02 -9.85 7.29
N TYR A 16 -3.90 -9.85 6.57
CA TYR A 16 -3.55 -8.87 5.54
C TYR A 16 -2.86 -9.59 4.38
N PRO A 17 -3.61 -10.42 3.61
CA PRO A 17 -3.02 -11.30 2.61
C PRO A 17 -2.66 -10.60 1.29
N PHE A 18 -2.80 -9.28 1.21
CA PHE A 18 -2.66 -8.51 -0.04
C PHE A 18 -1.24 -8.53 -0.60
N GLU A 19 -1.14 -8.40 -1.92
CA GLU A 19 0.12 -8.18 -2.61
C GLU A 19 0.65 -6.77 -2.32
N SER A 20 1.97 -6.62 -2.26
CA SER A 20 2.60 -5.31 -2.07
C SER A 20 2.99 -4.73 -3.41
N HIS A 21 2.36 -3.63 -3.77
CA HIS A 21 2.74 -2.84 -4.93
C HIS A 21 3.44 -1.57 -4.49
N PHE A 22 4.30 -1.03 -5.35
CA PHE A 22 5.08 0.17 -5.08
C PHE A 22 5.05 1.09 -6.29
N LEU A 23 4.63 2.34 -6.07
CA LEU A 23 4.72 3.41 -7.05
C LEU A 23 6.01 4.18 -6.81
N LYS A 24 6.85 4.28 -7.85
CA LYS A 24 8.08 5.07 -7.78
C LYS A 24 7.77 6.55 -8.00
N ILE A 25 7.96 7.36 -6.96
CA ILE A 25 7.80 8.81 -7.01
C ILE A 25 9.18 9.44 -7.20
N GLU A 26 9.46 9.88 -8.42
CA GLU A 26 10.71 10.57 -8.74
C GLU A 26 10.66 12.06 -8.36
N ASN A 27 11.85 12.67 -8.20
CA ASN A 27 12.01 14.11 -7.97
C ASN A 27 11.23 14.64 -6.76
N PHE A 28 11.04 13.81 -5.73
CA PHE A 28 10.36 14.24 -4.52
C PHE A 28 11.20 15.33 -3.83
N ARG A 29 10.64 16.53 -3.69
CA ARG A 29 11.36 17.74 -3.23
C ARG A 29 12.15 17.55 -1.93
N SER A 30 11.72 16.63 -1.08
CA SER A 30 12.36 16.35 0.21
C SER A 30 13.42 15.25 0.16
N VAL A 31 13.67 14.63 -1.01
CA VAL A 31 14.68 13.59 -1.22
C VAL A 31 15.66 14.04 -2.31
N PRO A 32 16.73 14.77 -1.95
CA PRO A 32 17.76 15.18 -2.90
C PRO A 32 18.41 13.97 -3.58
N GLY A 33 18.38 13.93 -4.91
CA GLY A 33 19.04 12.88 -5.71
C GLY A 33 18.36 11.51 -5.72
N GLY A 34 17.10 11.41 -5.30
CA GLY A 34 16.39 10.12 -5.28
C GLY A 34 14.87 10.22 -5.40
N GLY A 35 14.24 9.06 -5.58
CA GLY A 35 12.79 8.88 -5.52
C GLY A 35 12.33 8.23 -4.21
N LEU A 36 11.02 8.11 -4.01
CA LEU A 36 10.38 7.37 -2.92
C LEU A 36 9.55 6.24 -3.51
N ASP A 37 9.62 5.05 -2.92
CA ASP A 37 8.69 3.96 -3.25
C ASP A 37 7.47 4.06 -2.33
N TYR A 38 6.31 4.32 -2.92
CA TYR A 38 5.04 4.49 -2.21
C TYR A 38 4.24 3.19 -2.24
N HIS A 39 4.05 2.57 -1.09
CA HIS A 39 3.32 1.30 -0.97
C HIS A 39 1.82 1.50 -1.20
N TYR A 40 1.20 0.60 -1.96
CA TYR A 40 -0.24 0.54 -2.12
C TYR A 40 -0.73 -0.90 -2.28
N VAL A 41 -2.04 -1.08 -2.11
CA VAL A 41 -2.77 -2.33 -2.36
C VAL A 41 -3.70 -2.11 -3.54
N ASP A 42 -3.77 -3.10 -4.43
CA ASP A 42 -4.63 -3.11 -5.61
C ASP A 42 -5.27 -4.49 -5.70
N GLU A 43 -6.60 -4.55 -5.55
CA GLU A 43 -7.34 -5.80 -5.40
C GLU A 43 -8.65 -5.71 -6.17
N GLY A 44 -9.04 -6.83 -6.80
CA GLY A 44 -10.29 -6.93 -7.56
C GLY A 44 -10.21 -6.39 -8.98
N ALA A 45 -11.38 -6.20 -9.60
CA ALA A 45 -11.54 -5.62 -10.92
C ALA A 45 -12.88 -4.89 -11.02
N GLY A 46 -13.03 -3.94 -11.95
CA GLY A 46 -14.27 -3.18 -12.16
C GLY A 46 -14.16 -1.71 -11.78
N GLU A 47 -15.23 -1.13 -11.23
CA GLU A 47 -15.27 0.28 -10.84
C GLU A 47 -14.34 0.54 -9.63
N THR A 48 -13.43 1.49 -9.78
CA THR A 48 -12.37 1.73 -8.79
C THR A 48 -12.86 2.54 -7.59
N VAL A 49 -12.59 2.03 -6.39
CA VAL A 49 -12.78 2.76 -5.12
C VAL A 49 -11.41 3.07 -4.50
N VAL A 50 -11.12 4.36 -4.24
CA VAL A 50 -9.85 4.80 -3.64
C VAL A 50 -9.99 4.96 -2.13
N MET A 51 -9.18 4.22 -1.36
CA MET A 51 -9.16 4.25 0.10
C MET A 51 -7.91 4.97 0.62
N LEU A 52 -8.08 6.17 1.16
CA LEU A 52 -6.99 7.00 1.69
C LEU A 52 -6.99 6.98 3.21
N HIS A 53 -5.88 6.55 3.81
CA HIS A 53 -5.75 6.48 5.27
C HIS A 53 -5.42 7.84 5.91
N GLY A 54 -5.59 7.92 7.23
CA GLY A 54 -5.21 9.06 8.07
C GLY A 54 -4.02 8.75 8.97
N ASN A 55 -3.75 9.64 9.93
CA ASN A 55 -2.65 9.48 10.88
C ASN A 55 -3.18 8.85 12.20
N PRO A 56 -2.55 7.83 12.82
CA PRO A 56 -1.34 7.11 12.42
C PRO A 56 -1.63 5.74 11.76
N THR A 57 -2.64 5.66 10.91
CA THR A 57 -3.03 4.41 10.25
C THR A 57 -2.33 4.24 8.90
N TRP A 58 -2.59 3.12 8.25
CA TRP A 58 -2.15 2.79 6.89
C TRP A 58 -3.20 1.85 6.26
N SER A 59 -2.96 1.32 5.06
CA SER A 59 -3.89 0.45 4.32
C SER A 59 -4.48 -0.72 5.13
N PHE A 60 -3.78 -1.21 6.15
CA PHE A 60 -4.30 -2.23 7.09
C PHE A 60 -5.64 -1.85 7.74
N TYR A 61 -5.90 -0.56 7.93
CA TYR A 61 -7.18 -0.07 8.44
C TYR A 61 -8.36 -0.48 7.55
N TYR A 62 -8.14 -0.55 6.24
CA TYR A 62 -9.15 -0.85 5.22
C TYR A 62 -9.25 -2.33 4.86
N ARG A 63 -8.43 -3.23 5.44
CA ARG A 63 -8.34 -4.63 5.01
C ARG A 63 -9.70 -5.35 4.90
N ASN A 64 -10.62 -5.11 5.83
CA ASN A 64 -11.94 -5.74 5.80
C ASN A 64 -12.81 -5.19 4.66
N LEU A 65 -12.70 -3.90 4.34
CA LEU A 65 -13.41 -3.28 3.23
C LEU A 65 -12.84 -3.75 1.89
N ILE A 66 -11.52 -3.86 1.78
CA ILE A 66 -10.86 -4.42 0.60
C ILE A 66 -11.35 -5.86 0.35
N THR A 67 -11.35 -6.72 1.38
CA THR A 67 -11.86 -8.10 1.25
C THR A 67 -13.34 -8.15 0.87
N ALA A 68 -14.17 -7.24 1.37
CA ALA A 68 -15.60 -7.23 1.08
C ALA A 68 -15.94 -6.73 -0.34
N LEU A 69 -15.09 -5.89 -0.93
CA LEU A 69 -15.37 -5.21 -2.21
C LEU A 69 -14.60 -5.78 -3.40
N LYS A 70 -13.50 -6.51 -3.19
CA LYS A 70 -12.64 -6.97 -4.29
C LYS A 70 -13.33 -7.92 -5.30
N ASP A 71 -14.38 -8.62 -4.87
CA ASP A 71 -15.14 -9.58 -5.69
C ASP A 71 -16.53 -9.05 -6.10
N ALA A 72 -16.80 -7.76 -5.83
CA ALA A 72 -18.10 -7.12 -6.07
C ALA A 72 -18.35 -6.77 -7.53
#